data_AF-A0A7V5G0Q0-F1
#
_entry.id   AF-A0A7V5G0Q0-F1
#
_cell.length_a   1.000
_cell.length_b   1.000
_cell.length_c   1.000
_cell.angle_alpha   90.00
_cell.angle_beta   90.00
_cell.angle_gamma   90.00
#
_symmetry.space_group_name_H-M   'P 1'
#
loop_
_entity.id
_entity.type
_entity.pdbx_description
1 polymer ?
#
loop_
_entity_poly.entity_id
_entity_poly.type
_entity_poly.pdbx_seq_one_letter_code
_entity_poly.pdbx_strand_id
1 'polypeptide(L)'
;MKLTNTALALLTALFLVGCGNSSTEEKLNLPDGKTLIFFDNASSKQYLYDTTEDKSEDMNADSTKNYNMTNKNGKLYVWNHEISEGKYEEKIVMLKDDYTIGSTLTYENFHYLGHFHEEDNKHVFAAHASSEFDPVSSSVAKKNALVALNKSLSEHADVKKEIAEVLPSGEELCNFFVLGEDDHDHAKTSNKTEEETAAHLALTKTGKMYIFKEDNVTKKLTESQSAFSIEGITACEEDKVSIIKNDDHGVLLFSAESQILYLIDSHGEDFHQHSKWTGSKFLPTGFTPTQLAGISESDEQHADH
;
A
#
# COMPACT_ATOMS: atom_id res chain seq x y z
N MET A 1 -55.50 -0.33 -58.60
CA MET A 1 -55.84 -1.74 -58.32
C MET A 1 -54.63 -2.34 -57.61
N LYS A 2 -54.86 -3.04 -56.49
CA LYS A 2 -53.86 -3.60 -55.56
C LYS A 2 -52.87 -4.52 -56.27
N LEU A 3 -51.60 -4.55 -55.81
CA LEU A 3 -51.02 -5.71 -55.13
C LEU A 3 -49.61 -5.38 -54.61
N THR A 4 -49.50 -5.49 -53.29
CA THR A 4 -48.33 -5.56 -52.43
C THR A 4 -47.47 -6.78 -52.75
N ASN A 5 -46.14 -6.63 -52.75
CA ASN A 5 -45.21 -7.74 -52.52
C ASN A 5 -44.13 -7.29 -51.53
N THR A 6 -44.25 -7.83 -50.33
CA THR A 6 -43.29 -7.76 -49.24
C THR A 6 -42.19 -8.78 -49.52
N ALA A 7 -40.94 -8.34 -49.70
CA ALA A 7 -39.77 -9.22 -49.73
C ALA A 7 -38.99 -9.03 -48.44
N LEU A 8 -39.09 -10.03 -47.57
CA LEU A 8 -38.36 -10.19 -46.32
C LEU A 8 -36.95 -10.70 -46.66
N ALA A 9 -35.93 -9.84 -46.57
CA ALA A 9 -34.54 -10.25 -46.68
C ALA A 9 -33.98 -10.53 -45.28
N LEU A 10 -33.97 -11.80 -44.89
CA LEU A 10 -33.16 -12.30 -43.78
C LEU A 10 -31.69 -12.24 -44.18
N LEU A 11 -30.93 -11.30 -43.62
CA LEU A 11 -29.48 -11.33 -43.67
C LEU A 11 -28.99 -12.17 -42.48
N THR A 12 -28.70 -13.45 -42.74
CA THR A 12 -27.95 -14.32 -41.84
C THR A 12 -26.54 -13.75 -41.66
N ALA A 13 -26.30 -13.13 -40.50
CA ALA A 13 -24.96 -12.86 -40.02
C ALA A 13 -24.30 -14.21 -39.66
N LEU A 14 -23.43 -14.70 -40.53
CA LEU A 14 -22.48 -15.75 -40.17
C LEU A 14 -21.54 -15.19 -39.10
N PHE A 15 -21.73 -15.64 -37.86
CA PHE A 15 -20.71 -15.58 -36.83
C PHE A 15 -19.52 -16.44 -37.28
N LEU A 16 -18.51 -15.80 -37.86
CA LEU A 16 -17.17 -16.35 -37.91
C LEU A 16 -16.60 -16.27 -36.49
N VAL A 17 -16.76 -17.36 -35.76
CA VAL A 17 -16.08 -17.62 -34.49
C VAL A 17 -14.60 -17.83 -34.81
N GLY A 18 -13.84 -16.74 -34.82
CA GLY A 18 -12.38 -16.78 -34.80
C GLY A 18 -11.90 -17.10 -33.39
N CYS A 19 -11.83 -18.38 -33.04
CA CYS A 19 -10.95 -18.85 -31.99
C CYS A 19 -9.50 -18.63 -32.46
N GLY A 20 -8.74 -17.81 -31.75
CA GLY A 20 -7.33 -17.64 -32.07
C GLY A 20 -6.64 -16.39 -31.55
N ASN A 21 -7.03 -15.86 -30.38
CA ASN A 21 -6.10 -15.04 -29.61
C ASN A 21 -5.38 -15.98 -28.64
N SER A 22 -4.27 -16.54 -29.10
CA SER A 22 -3.19 -16.94 -28.22
C SER A 22 -2.62 -15.64 -27.64
N SER A 23 -3.28 -15.08 -26.63
CA SER A 23 -2.64 -14.10 -25.76
C SER A 23 -1.59 -14.88 -24.99
N THR A 24 -0.34 -14.83 -25.46
CA THR A 24 0.78 -14.84 -24.53
C THR A 24 0.45 -13.79 -23.48
N GLU A 25 0.09 -14.21 -22.27
CA GLU A 25 -0.12 -13.32 -21.14
C GLU A 25 1.16 -12.48 -21.02
N GLU A 26 1.04 -11.20 -21.38
CA GLU A 26 2.13 -10.26 -21.31
C GLU A 26 2.30 -9.97 -19.82
N LYS A 27 3.41 -10.45 -19.24
CA LYS A 27 3.71 -10.22 -17.83
C LYS A 27 3.60 -8.73 -17.52
N LEU A 28 3.01 -8.40 -16.37
CA LEU A 28 2.79 -7.01 -16.00
C LEU A 28 4.08 -6.25 -15.72
N ASN A 29 5.20 -6.97 -15.51
CA ASN A 29 6.52 -6.41 -15.18
C ASN A 29 6.44 -5.46 -13.98
N LEU A 30 5.59 -5.79 -13.01
CA LEU A 30 5.63 -5.17 -11.70
C LEU A 30 6.92 -5.62 -10.99
N PRO A 31 7.50 -4.80 -10.11
CA PRO A 31 8.61 -5.25 -9.29
C PRO A 31 8.23 -6.46 -8.44
N ASP A 32 9.08 -7.48 -8.45
CA ASP A 32 8.87 -8.75 -7.73
C ASP A 32 8.96 -8.56 -6.20
N GLY A 33 8.46 -9.54 -5.44
CA GLY A 33 8.66 -9.61 -3.99
C GLY A 33 7.65 -8.83 -3.16
N LYS A 34 6.48 -8.51 -3.71
CA LYS A 34 5.39 -7.84 -2.99
C LYS A 34 4.08 -8.61 -3.15
N THR A 35 3.34 -8.64 -2.05
CA THR A 35 1.94 -9.03 -2.00
C THR A 35 1.09 -7.79 -1.80
N LEU A 36 0.27 -7.48 -2.80
CA LEU A 36 -0.64 -6.34 -2.81
C LEU A 36 -2.04 -6.81 -2.44
N ILE A 37 -2.57 -6.34 -1.30
CA ILE A 37 -3.92 -6.64 -0.85
C ILE A 37 -4.82 -5.44 -1.08
N PHE A 38 -5.82 -5.65 -1.92
CA PHE A 38 -6.79 -4.65 -2.35
C PHE A 38 -8.10 -4.83 -1.60
N PHE A 39 -8.61 -3.72 -1.06
CA PHE A 39 -9.86 -3.69 -0.30
C PHE A 39 -10.90 -2.84 -1.02
N ASP A 40 -12.11 -3.39 -1.20
CA ASP A 40 -13.30 -2.61 -1.51
C ASP A 40 -14.17 -2.53 -0.25
N ASN A 41 -14.14 -1.38 0.41
CA ASN A 41 -14.89 -1.17 1.66
C ASN A 41 -16.41 -1.22 1.44
N ALA A 42 -16.91 -0.92 0.23
CA ALA A 42 -18.33 -0.90 -0.06
C ALA A 42 -18.89 -2.32 -0.22
N SER A 43 -18.19 -3.20 -0.95
CA SER A 43 -18.63 -4.59 -1.16
C SER A 43 -18.03 -5.59 -0.18
N SER A 44 -17.08 -5.16 0.64
CA SER A 44 -16.23 -6.01 1.49
C SER A 44 -15.36 -7.03 0.75
N LYS A 45 -15.26 -6.90 -0.58
CA LYS A 45 -14.42 -7.78 -1.38
C LYS A 45 -12.95 -7.47 -1.18
N GLN A 46 -12.15 -8.53 -1.15
CA GLN A 46 -10.69 -8.45 -1.13
C GLN A 46 -10.07 -9.30 -2.22
N TYR A 47 -8.98 -8.80 -2.79
CA TYR A 47 -8.13 -9.53 -3.71
C TYR A 47 -6.68 -9.33 -3.31
N LEU A 48 -5.93 -10.41 -3.39
CA LEU A 48 -4.48 -10.40 -3.23
C LEU A 48 -3.87 -10.51 -4.61
N TYR A 49 -2.80 -9.78 -4.87
CA TYR A 49 -1.99 -9.92 -6.08
C TYR A 49 -0.52 -10.06 -5.69
N ASP A 50 0.06 -11.19 -6.07
CA ASP A 50 1.48 -11.52 -5.87
C ASP A 50 2.25 -11.03 -7.09
N THR A 51 3.18 -10.10 -6.87
CA THR A 51 3.98 -9.51 -7.95
C THR A 51 5.06 -10.47 -8.48
N THR A 52 5.51 -11.43 -7.67
CA THR A 52 6.49 -12.46 -8.05
C THR A 52 5.87 -13.51 -8.97
N GLU A 53 4.69 -14.03 -8.57
CA GLU A 53 3.96 -15.02 -9.35
C GLU A 53 3.17 -14.41 -10.51
N ASP A 54 2.99 -13.07 -10.54
CA ASP A 54 2.11 -12.34 -11.45
C ASP A 54 0.68 -12.92 -11.41
N LYS A 55 0.14 -13.05 -10.19
CA LYS A 55 -1.10 -13.81 -9.96
C LYS A 55 -2.01 -13.16 -8.94
N SER A 56 -3.29 -13.07 -9.30
CA SER A 56 -4.35 -12.65 -8.39
C SER A 56 -5.01 -13.83 -7.67
N GLU A 57 -5.27 -13.70 -6.38
CA GLU A 57 -6.08 -14.60 -5.57
C GLU A 57 -7.38 -13.90 -5.10
N ASP A 58 -8.51 -14.59 -5.27
CA ASP A 58 -9.79 -14.18 -4.68
C ASP A 58 -9.85 -14.59 -3.21
N MET A 59 -9.56 -13.64 -2.32
CA MET A 59 -9.57 -13.88 -0.87
C MET A 59 -10.98 -14.15 -0.35
N ASN A 60 -12.05 -13.81 -1.09
CA ASN A 60 -13.44 -13.99 -0.67
C ASN A 60 -13.90 -15.44 -0.76
N ALA A 61 -13.17 -16.29 -1.49
CA ALA A 61 -13.43 -17.72 -1.57
C ALA A 61 -13.00 -18.48 -0.30
N ASP A 62 -12.11 -17.89 0.51
CA ASP A 62 -11.57 -18.49 1.73
C ASP A 62 -11.82 -17.58 2.94
N SER A 63 -12.69 -18.02 3.86
CA SER A 63 -13.02 -17.27 5.06
C SER A 63 -11.86 -17.09 6.04
N THR A 64 -10.76 -17.82 5.89
CA THR A 64 -9.55 -17.65 6.72
C THR A 64 -8.67 -16.50 6.22
N LYS A 65 -8.83 -16.11 4.96
CA LYS A 65 -8.08 -15.02 4.30
C LYS A 65 -8.90 -13.73 4.20
N ASN A 66 -10.21 -13.83 3.99
CA ASN A 66 -11.08 -12.66 3.93
C ASN A 66 -11.29 -12.03 5.31
N TYR A 67 -11.10 -10.71 5.40
CA TYR A 67 -11.54 -9.92 6.54
C TYR A 67 -12.87 -9.23 6.24
N ASN A 68 -13.89 -9.37 7.08
CA ASN A 68 -15.16 -8.66 6.84
C ASN A 68 -14.97 -7.13 7.00
N MET A 69 -14.96 -6.40 5.88
CA MET A 69 -14.82 -4.92 5.83
C MET A 69 -16.14 -4.16 5.99
N THR A 70 -17.28 -4.84 6.15
CA THR A 70 -18.59 -4.19 6.17
C THR A 70 -18.67 -3.17 7.31
N ASN A 71 -18.95 -1.92 6.96
CA ASN A 71 -18.99 -0.77 7.88
C ASN A 71 -17.66 -0.48 8.60
N LYS A 72 -16.53 -0.92 8.05
CA LYS A 72 -15.21 -0.60 8.56
C LYS A 72 -14.59 0.44 7.64
N ASN A 73 -14.31 1.60 8.24
CA ASN A 73 -13.65 2.71 7.58
C ASN A 73 -12.46 3.11 8.45
N GLY A 74 -11.44 3.64 7.81
CA GLY A 74 -10.20 3.96 8.48
C GLY A 74 -9.02 4.10 7.54
N LYS A 75 -7.91 4.54 8.12
CA LYS A 75 -6.62 4.62 7.44
C LYS A 75 -5.88 3.29 7.57
N LEU A 76 -5.47 2.70 6.45
CA LEU A 76 -4.54 1.57 6.45
C LEU A 76 -3.16 1.99 6.93
N TYR A 77 -2.55 1.12 7.72
CA TYR A 77 -1.19 1.25 8.21
C TYR A 77 -0.54 -0.12 8.18
N VAL A 78 0.57 -0.22 7.43
CA VAL A 78 1.45 -1.39 7.45
C VAL A 78 2.45 -1.17 8.56
N TRP A 79 2.38 -2.01 9.58
CA TRP A 79 3.21 -1.94 10.76
C TRP A 79 4.33 -2.97 10.69
N ASN A 80 5.58 -2.51 10.64
CA ASN A 80 6.76 -3.36 10.71
C ASN A 80 7.03 -3.69 12.18
N HIS A 81 6.51 -4.84 12.65
CA HIS A 81 6.61 -5.23 14.04
C HIS A 81 7.86 -6.07 14.30
N GLU A 82 8.81 -5.52 15.04
CA GLU A 82 9.95 -6.31 15.54
C GLU A 82 9.47 -7.38 16.53
N ILE A 83 9.48 -8.64 16.10
CA ILE A 83 9.08 -9.79 16.93
C ILE A 83 10.23 -10.32 17.79
N SER A 84 11.47 -10.11 17.34
CA SER A 84 12.71 -10.40 18.05
C SER A 84 13.84 -9.59 17.43
N GLU A 85 14.98 -9.49 18.11
CA GLU A 85 16.15 -8.72 17.63
C GLU A 85 16.46 -8.98 16.15
N GLY A 86 16.25 -7.96 15.32
CA GLY A 86 16.50 -8.00 13.87
C GLY A 86 15.51 -8.84 13.05
N LYS A 87 14.36 -9.23 13.60
CA LYS A 87 13.28 -9.93 12.88
C LYS A 87 11.99 -9.15 12.95
N TYR A 88 11.41 -8.89 11.78
CA TYR A 88 10.25 -8.04 11.60
C TYR A 88 9.14 -8.80 10.90
N GLU A 89 7.90 -8.53 11.31
CA GLU A 89 6.70 -8.98 10.61
C GLU A 89 5.88 -7.76 10.18
N GLU A 90 5.50 -7.70 8.91
CA GLU A 90 4.62 -6.66 8.41
C GLU A 90 3.15 -7.01 8.72
N LYS A 91 2.49 -6.12 9.45
CA LYS A 91 1.12 -6.28 9.95
C LYS A 91 0.23 -5.21 9.39
N ILE A 92 -0.88 -5.61 8.78
CA ILE A 92 -1.84 -4.66 8.24
C ILE A 92 -2.87 -4.35 9.32
N VAL A 93 -2.92 -3.09 9.72
CA VAL A 93 -3.95 -2.55 10.60
C VAL A 93 -4.72 -1.44 9.90
N MET A 94 -5.97 -1.26 10.28
CA MET A 94 -6.78 -0.10 9.88
C MET A 94 -7.16 0.67 11.14
N LEU A 95 -6.65 1.90 11.27
CA LEU A 95 -7.02 2.81 12.34
C LEU A 95 -8.41 3.36 12.05
N LYS A 96 -9.31 3.32 13.03
CA LYS A 96 -10.66 3.87 12.86
C LYS A 96 -10.60 5.39 12.69
N ASP A 97 -11.54 5.94 11.92
CA ASP A 97 -11.61 7.38 11.64
C ASP A 97 -11.75 8.26 12.90
N ASP A 98 -12.31 7.71 13.98
CA ASP A 98 -12.49 8.42 15.26
C ASP A 98 -11.27 8.32 16.19
N TYR A 99 -10.24 7.55 15.81
CA TYR A 99 -9.00 7.47 16.58
C TYR A 99 -8.08 8.64 16.26
N THR A 100 -7.59 9.30 17.31
CA THR A 100 -6.58 10.36 17.21
C THR A 100 -5.23 9.81 17.65
N ILE A 101 -4.23 9.82 16.77
CA ILE A 101 -2.86 9.40 17.11
C ILE A 101 -2.32 10.27 18.27
N GLY A 102 -1.63 9.64 19.22
CA GLY A 102 -1.19 10.25 20.47
C GLY A 102 -2.18 10.09 21.63
N SER A 103 -3.42 9.67 21.35
CA SER A 103 -4.32 9.15 22.38
C SER A 103 -3.99 7.69 22.72
N THR A 104 -4.50 7.20 23.87
CA THR A 104 -4.27 5.81 24.29
C THR A 104 -4.88 4.83 23.29
N LEU A 105 -4.02 4.10 22.57
CA LEU A 105 -4.45 3.03 21.68
C LEU A 105 -4.96 1.81 22.46
N THR A 106 -6.15 1.35 22.11
CA THR A 106 -6.75 0.10 22.58
C THR A 106 -7.19 -0.76 21.41
N TYR A 107 -7.50 -2.03 21.66
CA TYR A 107 -8.02 -2.95 20.64
C TYR A 107 -9.32 -2.49 19.98
N GLU A 108 -10.04 -1.53 20.59
CA GLU A 108 -11.26 -0.95 20.04
C GLU A 108 -10.98 0.16 19.02
N ASN A 109 -9.75 0.68 18.93
CA ASN A 109 -9.42 1.83 18.09
C ASN A 109 -8.92 1.47 16.69
N PHE A 110 -8.71 0.18 16.42
CA PHE A 110 -8.24 -0.28 15.13
C PHE A 110 -8.84 -1.65 14.77
N HIS A 111 -8.71 -2.00 13.51
CA HIS A 111 -8.96 -3.33 12.97
C HIS A 111 -7.62 -3.99 12.65
N TYR A 112 -7.38 -5.17 13.20
CA TYR A 112 -6.23 -5.99 12.80
C TYR A 112 -6.65 -6.82 11.59
N LEU A 113 -6.11 -6.51 10.41
CA LEU A 113 -6.59 -7.08 9.14
C LEU A 113 -5.89 -8.38 8.81
N GLY A 114 -4.57 -8.43 8.90
CA GLY A 114 -3.82 -9.63 8.60
C GLY A 114 -2.31 -9.44 8.60
N HIS A 115 -1.61 -10.57 8.50
CA HIS A 115 -0.18 -10.67 8.18
C HIS A 115 0.11 -12.07 7.65
N PHE A 116 1.33 -12.27 7.15
CA PHE A 116 1.82 -13.59 6.79
C PHE A 116 2.21 -14.40 8.03
N HIS A 117 1.92 -15.70 7.97
CA HIS A 117 2.41 -16.72 8.89
C HIS A 117 3.22 -17.75 8.11
N GLU A 118 4.18 -18.38 8.78
CA GLU A 118 4.79 -19.60 8.27
C GLU A 118 3.93 -20.82 8.64
N GLU A 119 3.32 -21.45 7.64
CA GLU A 119 2.60 -22.72 7.77
C GLU A 119 3.15 -23.74 6.78
N ASP A 120 3.63 -24.89 7.26
CA ASP A 120 4.18 -25.97 6.42
C ASP A 120 5.27 -25.50 5.41
N ASN A 121 6.14 -24.58 5.85
CA ASN A 121 7.16 -23.90 5.02
C ASN A 121 6.59 -23.06 3.87
N LYS A 122 5.39 -22.51 4.04
CA LYS A 122 4.76 -21.56 3.12
C LYS A 122 4.36 -20.30 3.88
N HIS A 123 4.49 -19.15 3.21
CA HIS A 123 3.92 -17.89 3.70
C HIS A 123 2.42 -17.89 3.39
N VAL A 124 1.60 -17.92 4.43
CA VAL A 124 0.14 -17.92 4.32
C VAL A 124 -0.40 -16.65 4.95
N PHE A 125 -1.08 -15.85 4.14
CA PHE A 125 -1.77 -14.67 4.66
C PHE A 125 -2.99 -15.12 5.46
N ALA A 126 -3.09 -14.67 6.72
CA ALA A 126 -4.24 -14.96 7.57
C ALA A 126 -4.92 -13.68 8.03
N ALA A 127 -6.25 -13.70 8.04
CA ALA A 127 -7.05 -12.63 8.62
C ALA A 127 -7.07 -12.73 10.15
N HIS A 128 -7.08 -11.58 10.82
CA HIS A 128 -7.06 -11.51 12.29
C HIS A 128 -8.22 -10.70 12.87
N ALA A 129 -8.28 -10.59 14.20
CA ALA A 129 -9.20 -9.68 14.86
C ALA A 129 -8.48 -8.87 15.94
N SER A 130 -8.82 -7.59 16.07
CA SER A 130 -8.21 -6.73 17.10
C SER A 130 -8.53 -7.22 18.52
N SER A 131 -9.61 -7.99 18.72
CA SER A 131 -9.92 -8.63 20.02
C SER A 131 -8.81 -9.52 20.57
N GLU A 132 -7.83 -9.93 19.75
CA GLU A 132 -6.61 -10.59 20.23
C GLU A 132 -5.77 -9.73 21.20
N PHE A 133 -6.01 -8.42 21.20
CA PHE A 133 -5.35 -7.43 22.05
C PHE A 133 -6.22 -6.99 23.24
N ASP A 134 -7.35 -7.65 23.49
CA ASP A 134 -8.21 -7.38 24.67
C ASP A 134 -7.40 -7.59 25.97
N PRO A 135 -7.30 -6.60 26.86
CA PRO A 135 -6.48 -6.70 28.08
C PRO A 135 -6.89 -7.84 29.03
N VAL A 136 -8.14 -8.32 28.95
CA VAL A 136 -8.68 -9.40 29.79
C VAL A 136 -8.17 -10.76 29.34
N SER A 137 -8.04 -10.98 28.03
CA SER A 137 -7.76 -12.29 27.43
C SER A 137 -6.38 -12.38 26.75
N SER A 138 -5.77 -11.25 26.41
CA SER A 138 -4.50 -11.19 25.69
C SER A 138 -3.30 -11.62 26.52
N SER A 139 -2.35 -12.26 25.85
CA SER A 139 -1.04 -12.62 26.40
C SER A 139 -0.19 -11.37 26.67
N VAL A 140 0.86 -11.52 27.48
CA VAL A 140 1.85 -10.44 27.70
C VAL A 140 2.48 -9.98 26.39
N ALA A 141 2.75 -10.91 25.46
CA ALA A 141 3.30 -10.59 24.15
C ALA A 141 2.37 -9.67 23.34
N LYS A 142 1.05 -9.95 23.31
CA LYS A 142 0.07 -9.11 22.63
C LYS A 142 -0.08 -7.73 23.29
N LYS A 143 0.01 -7.64 24.63
CA LYS A 143 0.02 -6.36 25.35
C LYS A 143 1.24 -5.52 24.98
N ASN A 144 2.42 -6.13 24.91
CA ASN A 144 3.65 -5.45 24.48
C ASN A 144 3.57 -5.02 23.01
N ALA A 145 3.03 -5.87 22.15
CA ALA A 145 2.79 -5.57 20.73
C ALA A 145 1.87 -4.34 20.58
N LEU A 146 0.82 -4.20 21.39
CA LEU A 146 -0.04 -3.00 21.36
C LEU A 146 0.72 -1.73 21.76
N VAL A 147 1.62 -1.82 22.76
CA VAL A 147 2.49 -0.70 23.14
C VAL A 147 3.44 -0.33 22.01
N ALA A 148 4.02 -1.31 21.34
CA ALA A 148 4.90 -1.11 20.18
C ALA A 148 4.16 -0.46 19.00
N LEU A 149 2.95 -0.92 18.68
CA LEU A 149 2.10 -0.27 17.66
C LEU A 149 1.80 1.19 18.03
N ASN A 150 1.44 1.47 19.29
CA ASN A 150 1.17 2.84 19.73
C ASN A 150 2.41 3.76 19.61
N LYS A 151 3.60 3.21 19.88
CA LYS A 151 4.87 3.92 19.69
C LYS A 151 5.12 4.22 18.20
N SER A 152 5.03 3.20 17.36
CA SER A 152 5.21 3.29 15.91
C SER A 152 4.24 4.31 15.26
N LEU A 153 2.97 4.33 15.67
CA LEU A 153 2.01 5.34 15.24
C LEU A 153 2.39 6.77 15.66
N SER A 154 2.94 6.93 16.86
CA SER A 154 3.36 8.23 17.37
C SER A 154 4.58 8.76 16.60
N GLU A 155 5.57 7.91 16.35
CA GLU A 155 6.75 8.23 15.53
C GLU A 155 6.33 8.61 14.10
N HIS A 156 5.43 7.84 13.48
CA HIS A 156 4.84 8.17 12.18
C HIS A 156 4.12 9.53 12.18
N ALA A 157 3.42 9.90 13.26
CA ALA A 157 2.77 11.20 13.36
C ALA A 157 3.76 12.37 13.54
N ASP A 158 4.88 12.16 14.22
CA ASP A 158 5.94 13.15 14.35
C ASP A 158 6.58 13.43 12.98
N VAL A 159 6.95 12.39 12.23
CA VAL A 159 7.47 12.53 10.85
C VAL A 159 6.47 13.22 9.94
N LYS A 160 5.18 12.83 10.01
CA LYS A 160 4.10 13.48 9.24
C LYS A 160 4.07 14.99 9.48
N LYS A 161 4.23 15.40 10.75
CA LYS A 161 4.22 16.80 11.14
C LYS A 161 5.45 17.54 10.61
N GLU A 162 6.64 16.94 10.72
CA GLU A 162 7.87 17.53 10.20
C GLU A 162 7.80 17.78 8.69
N ILE A 163 7.31 16.79 7.92
CA ILE A 163 7.09 16.93 6.48
C ILE A 163 6.06 18.02 6.19
N ALA A 164 4.94 18.04 6.92
CA ALA A 164 3.90 19.03 6.70
C ALA A 164 4.37 20.48 6.97
N GLU A 165 5.32 20.68 7.90
CA GLU A 165 5.88 21.99 8.24
C GLU A 165 6.80 22.57 7.15
N VAL A 166 7.39 21.71 6.30
CA VAL A 166 8.31 22.14 5.23
C VAL A 166 7.67 22.21 3.85
N LEU A 167 6.41 21.80 3.71
CA LEU A 167 5.69 21.92 2.45
C LEU A 167 5.54 23.40 2.01
N PRO A 168 5.63 23.70 0.71
CA PRO A 168 5.41 25.04 0.21
C PRO A 168 4.01 25.58 0.54
N SER A 169 3.90 26.90 0.70
CA SER A 169 2.61 27.55 0.97
C SER A 169 1.58 27.23 -0.11
N GLY A 170 0.40 26.77 0.32
CA GLY A 170 -0.71 26.37 -0.56
C GLY A 170 -0.76 24.88 -0.87
N GLU A 171 0.26 24.10 -0.49
CA GLU A 171 0.21 22.65 -0.51
C GLU A 171 -0.22 22.09 0.85
N GLU A 172 -0.91 20.96 0.84
CA GLU A 172 -1.26 20.20 2.03
C GLU A 172 -0.82 18.74 1.86
N LEU A 173 -0.23 18.15 2.90
CA LEU A 173 0.20 16.76 2.86
C LEU A 173 -1.02 15.84 2.73
N CYS A 174 -0.97 14.91 1.78
CA CYS A 174 -1.93 13.82 1.66
C CYS A 174 -1.38 12.54 2.29
N ASN A 175 -0.25 12.06 1.80
CA ASN A 175 0.41 10.87 2.34
C ASN A 175 1.94 11.01 2.17
N PHE A 176 2.71 10.21 2.89
CA PHE A 176 4.17 10.25 2.83
C PHE A 176 4.78 8.87 3.04
N PHE A 177 6.06 8.75 2.70
CA PHE A 177 6.89 7.58 2.96
C PHE A 177 8.33 8.03 3.18
N VAL A 178 9.07 7.33 4.04
CA VAL A 178 10.50 7.60 4.27
C VAL A 178 11.30 6.37 3.84
N LEU A 179 12.15 6.53 2.81
CA LEU A 179 13.07 5.50 2.35
C LEU A 179 14.31 5.45 3.24
N GLY A 180 14.76 4.25 3.61
CA GLY A 180 15.99 4.07 4.40
C GLY A 180 15.81 4.26 5.91
N GLU A 181 14.60 4.58 6.36
CA GLU A 181 14.15 4.21 7.70
C GLU A 181 13.69 2.75 7.65
N ASP A 182 14.63 1.81 7.65
CA ASP A 182 14.33 0.60 8.40
C ASP A 182 14.16 1.08 9.86
N ASP A 183 13.05 0.72 10.51
CA ASP A 183 12.63 1.12 11.87
C ASP A 183 13.70 0.80 12.93
N HIS A 184 14.81 1.52 12.86
CA HIS A 184 16.01 1.35 13.63
C HIS A 184 16.25 2.68 14.30
N ASP A 185 15.73 2.76 15.53
CA ASP A 185 16.32 3.51 16.63
C ASP A 185 17.10 4.75 16.16
N HIS A 186 16.51 5.94 16.31
CA HIS A 186 17.24 7.23 16.29
C HIS A 186 18.44 7.29 17.28
N ALA A 187 18.80 6.18 17.93
CA ALA A 187 19.84 6.05 18.93
C ALA A 187 20.96 5.03 18.61
N LYS A 188 20.88 4.17 17.57
CA LYS A 188 21.92 3.13 17.39
C LYS A 188 22.22 2.77 15.93
N THR A 189 23.12 3.51 15.30
CA THR A 189 24.37 3.00 14.69
C THR A 189 25.10 4.14 13.97
N SER A 190 26.04 4.76 14.69
CA SER A 190 26.98 5.75 14.16
C SER A 190 28.07 5.05 13.34
N ASN A 191 27.72 4.44 12.21
CA ASN A 191 28.70 3.91 11.23
C ASN A 191 28.14 3.74 9.80
N LYS A 192 27.03 4.38 9.42
CA LYS A 192 26.79 4.67 7.99
C LYS A 192 27.80 5.75 7.60
N THR A 193 28.72 5.38 6.71
CA THR A 193 29.68 6.28 6.08
C THR A 193 28.91 7.43 5.44
N GLU A 194 29.47 8.64 5.50
CA GLU A 194 28.91 9.83 4.87
C GLU A 194 28.49 9.53 3.41
N GLU A 195 27.20 9.43 3.07
CA GLU A 195 26.72 9.97 1.77
C GLU A 195 25.20 10.01 1.52
N GLU A 196 24.31 9.24 2.16
CA GLU A 196 22.87 9.31 1.81
C GLU A 196 21.95 9.36 3.02
N THR A 197 21.27 10.49 3.20
CA THR A 197 20.19 10.64 4.18
C THR A 197 18.89 10.10 3.61
N ALA A 198 18.09 9.46 4.48
CA ALA A 198 16.79 8.88 4.13
C ALA A 198 15.91 9.86 3.34
N ALA A 199 15.43 9.43 2.18
CA ALA A 199 14.59 10.26 1.32
C ALA A 199 13.14 10.26 1.86
N HIS A 200 12.59 11.45 2.10
CA HIS A 200 11.22 11.63 2.55
C HIS A 200 10.36 12.01 1.34
N LEU A 201 9.51 11.08 0.90
CA LEU A 201 8.56 11.26 -0.19
C LEU A 201 7.26 11.81 0.37
N ALA A 202 6.82 12.96 -0.11
CA ALA A 202 5.63 13.64 0.35
C ALA A 202 4.67 13.92 -0.82
N LEU A 203 3.54 13.22 -0.84
CA LEU A 203 2.48 13.43 -1.80
C LEU A 203 1.49 14.46 -1.25
N THR A 204 1.23 15.52 -1.99
CA THR A 204 0.27 16.55 -1.61
C THR A 204 -1.14 16.24 -2.09
N LYS A 205 -2.13 16.94 -1.52
CA LYS A 205 -3.54 16.86 -1.93
C LYS A 205 -3.79 17.21 -3.40
N THR A 206 -2.84 17.89 -4.05
CA THR A 206 -2.93 18.29 -5.46
C THR A 206 -2.25 17.29 -6.41
N GLY A 207 -1.74 16.17 -5.90
CA GLY A 207 -1.06 15.15 -6.71
C GLY A 207 0.40 15.46 -7.03
N LYS A 208 1.03 16.40 -6.32
CA LYS A 208 2.47 16.67 -6.45
C LYS A 208 3.27 15.83 -5.47
N MET A 209 4.35 15.25 -5.96
CA MET A 209 5.36 14.57 -5.16
C MET A 209 6.51 15.53 -4.88
N TYR A 210 6.82 15.71 -3.59
CA TYR A 210 7.99 16.39 -3.08
C TYR A 210 8.95 15.36 -2.51
N ILE A 211 10.25 15.58 -2.69
CA ILE A 211 11.28 14.75 -2.11
C ILE A 211 12.12 15.63 -1.20
N PHE A 212 12.20 15.25 0.07
CA PHE A 212 13.01 15.92 1.06
C PHE A 212 14.13 15.00 1.54
N LYS A 213 15.19 15.62 2.04
CA LYS A 213 16.26 14.94 2.76
C LYS A 213 16.51 15.66 4.07
N GLU A 214 16.85 14.89 5.10
CA GLU A 214 17.28 15.46 6.37
C GLU A 214 18.71 16.01 6.22
N ASP A 215 18.95 17.24 6.68
CA ASP A 215 20.30 17.78 6.84
C ASP A 215 20.99 17.16 8.06
N ASN A 216 22.17 16.57 7.85
CA ASN A 216 22.91 15.83 8.87
C ASN A 216 23.27 16.64 10.12
N VAL A 217 23.39 17.97 9.99
CA VAL A 217 23.83 18.84 11.09
C VAL A 217 22.64 19.45 11.81
N THR A 218 21.68 19.97 11.06
CA THR A 218 20.56 20.76 11.59
C THR A 218 19.32 19.91 11.86
N LYS A 219 19.26 18.67 11.37
CA LYS A 219 18.10 17.78 11.49
C LYS A 219 16.82 18.39 10.92
N LYS A 220 16.99 19.20 9.87
CA LYS A 220 15.89 19.85 9.17
C LYS A 220 15.72 19.25 7.79
N LEU A 221 14.47 19.05 7.40
CA LEU A 221 14.14 18.66 6.04
C LEU A 221 14.41 19.80 5.06
N THR A 222 15.07 19.47 3.97
CA THR A 222 15.33 20.35 2.83
C THR A 222 14.93 19.65 1.55
N GLU A 223 14.40 20.38 0.58
CA GLU A 223 14.04 19.83 -0.73
C GLU A 223 15.31 19.26 -1.40
N SER A 224 15.25 17.98 -1.79
CA SER A 224 16.39 17.31 -2.43
C SER A 224 16.43 17.53 -3.94
N GLN A 225 15.27 17.73 -4.57
CA GLN A 225 15.07 17.93 -6.00
C GLN A 225 13.76 18.70 -6.26
N SER A 226 13.56 19.18 -7.48
CA SER A 226 12.28 19.82 -7.85
C SER A 226 11.10 18.85 -7.74
N ALA A 227 9.99 19.33 -7.16
CA ALA A 227 8.73 18.60 -7.13
C ALA A 227 8.17 18.30 -8.53
N PHE A 228 7.47 17.16 -8.66
CA PHE A 228 6.85 16.71 -9.91
C PHE A 228 5.40 16.26 -9.68
N SER A 229 4.58 16.27 -10.73
CA SER A 229 3.19 15.81 -10.65
C SER A 229 3.07 14.35 -11.01
N ILE A 230 2.24 13.60 -10.28
CA ILE A 230 1.88 12.22 -10.62
C ILE A 230 0.73 12.25 -11.63
N GLU A 231 0.91 11.58 -12.76
CA GLU A 231 -0.04 11.68 -13.86
C GLU A 231 -1.39 11.02 -13.50
N GLY A 232 -2.45 11.83 -13.49
CA GLY A 232 -3.81 11.35 -13.24
C GLY A 232 -4.26 11.43 -11.78
N ILE A 233 -3.41 11.91 -10.86
CA ILE A 233 -3.83 12.29 -9.51
C ILE A 233 -4.07 13.79 -9.50
N THR A 234 -5.32 14.19 -9.27
CA THR A 234 -5.68 15.62 -9.20
C THR A 234 -6.25 16.01 -7.84
N ALA A 235 -6.73 15.03 -7.09
CA ALA A 235 -7.06 15.14 -5.69
C ALA A 235 -6.47 13.94 -4.94
N CYS A 236 -6.07 14.14 -3.70
CA CYS A 236 -5.59 13.04 -2.87
C CYS A 236 -6.26 13.09 -1.51
N GLU A 237 -6.82 11.95 -1.12
CA GLU A 237 -7.35 11.68 0.21
C GLU A 237 -6.47 10.60 0.84
N GLU A 238 -6.04 10.83 2.08
CA GLU A 238 -5.02 10.01 2.77
C GLU A 238 -5.42 8.54 2.89
N ASP A 239 -6.72 8.26 3.07
CA ASP A 239 -7.27 6.90 3.20
C ASP A 239 -7.52 6.21 1.85
N LYS A 240 -7.32 6.91 0.73
CA LYS A 240 -7.52 6.41 -0.66
C LYS A 240 -6.23 6.30 -1.45
N VAL A 241 -5.11 6.54 -0.81
CA VAL A 241 -3.79 6.48 -1.41
C VAL A 241 -2.84 5.70 -0.52
N SER A 242 -2.08 4.80 -1.15
CA SER A 242 -1.11 3.96 -0.45
C SER A 242 0.27 4.17 -1.05
N ILE A 243 1.29 4.31 -0.20
CA ILE A 243 2.70 4.32 -0.60
C ILE A 243 3.35 3.10 0.05
N ILE A 244 3.96 2.25 -0.76
CA ILE A 244 4.51 0.95 -0.38
C ILE A 244 5.98 0.94 -0.79
N LYS A 245 6.89 0.52 0.10
CA LYS A 245 8.30 0.36 -0.25
C LYS A 245 8.42 -0.58 -1.44
N ASN A 246 9.16 -0.19 -2.47
CA ASN A 246 9.51 -1.09 -3.57
C ASN A 246 10.87 -1.74 -3.27
N ASP A 247 11.86 -0.88 -3.11
CA ASP A 247 13.26 -1.15 -2.80
C ASP A 247 13.81 0.08 -2.06
N ASP A 248 15.14 0.20 -1.91
CA ASP A 248 15.77 1.32 -1.21
C ASP A 248 15.79 2.62 -2.04
N HIS A 249 15.36 2.57 -3.30
CA HIS A 249 15.39 3.66 -4.26
C HIS A 249 14.01 4.04 -4.78
N GLY A 250 12.93 3.42 -4.30
CA GLY A 250 11.62 3.62 -4.86
C GLY A 250 10.44 3.09 -4.05
N VAL A 251 9.27 3.54 -4.45
CA VAL A 251 7.97 3.18 -3.86
C VAL A 251 6.96 2.85 -4.96
N LEU A 252 6.03 1.97 -4.62
CA LEU A 252 4.77 1.84 -5.32
C LEU A 252 3.73 2.77 -4.70
N LEU A 253 3.12 3.62 -5.51
CA LEU A 253 2.04 4.52 -5.12
C LEU A 253 0.73 4.01 -5.76
N PHE A 254 -0.30 3.74 -4.98
CA PHE A 254 -1.63 3.44 -5.49
C PHE A 254 -2.58 4.61 -5.24
N SER A 255 -3.39 4.98 -6.23
CA SER A 255 -4.49 5.94 -6.06
C SER A 255 -5.83 5.31 -6.42
N ALA A 256 -6.76 5.31 -5.46
CA ALA A 256 -8.14 4.89 -5.70
C ALA A 256 -8.93 5.87 -6.57
N GLU A 257 -8.51 7.14 -6.68
CA GLU A 257 -9.13 8.11 -7.62
C GLU A 257 -8.87 7.67 -9.06
N SER A 258 -7.61 7.43 -9.40
CA SER A 258 -7.21 7.09 -10.77
C SER A 258 -7.30 5.60 -11.08
N GLN A 259 -7.39 4.75 -10.05
CA GLN A 259 -7.31 3.29 -10.14
C GLN A 259 -6.00 2.83 -10.83
N ILE A 260 -4.90 3.49 -10.50
CA ILE A 260 -3.57 3.25 -11.05
C ILE A 260 -2.57 2.99 -9.91
N LEU A 261 -1.71 2.00 -10.13
CA LEU A 261 -0.48 1.77 -9.38
C LEU A 261 0.67 2.43 -10.16
N TYR A 262 1.50 3.23 -9.48
CA TYR A 262 2.63 3.96 -10.04
C TYR A 262 3.91 3.45 -9.39
N LEU A 263 4.97 3.32 -10.18
CA LEU A 263 6.33 3.16 -9.66
C LEU A 263 6.99 4.52 -9.66
N ILE A 264 7.46 4.94 -8.48
CA ILE A 264 8.19 6.19 -8.27
C ILE A 264 9.55 5.81 -7.70
N ASP A 265 10.60 5.98 -8.48
CA ASP A 265 11.95 5.60 -8.13
C ASP A 265 12.97 6.60 -8.66
N SER A 266 14.20 6.50 -8.16
CA SER A 266 15.33 7.33 -8.57
C SER A 266 16.26 6.64 -9.57
N HIS A 267 16.45 5.32 -9.47
CA HIS A 267 17.46 4.55 -10.22
C HIS A 267 18.86 5.21 -10.26
N GLY A 268 19.24 5.94 -9.21
CA GLY A 268 20.52 6.67 -9.14
C GLY A 268 20.51 8.06 -9.80
N GLU A 269 19.35 8.54 -10.24
CA GLU A 269 19.08 9.90 -10.69
C GLU A 269 18.07 10.61 -9.75
N ASP A 270 17.36 11.63 -10.25
CA ASP A 270 16.25 12.26 -9.52
C ASP A 270 15.02 11.34 -9.51
N PHE A 271 14.27 11.31 -8.41
CA PHE A 271 13.00 10.59 -8.33
C PHE A 271 12.02 11.08 -9.40
N HIS A 272 11.36 10.15 -10.07
CA HIS A 272 10.30 10.44 -11.03
C HIS A 272 9.32 9.28 -11.15
N GLN A 273 8.18 9.51 -11.81
CA GLN A 273 7.25 8.44 -12.14
C GLN A 273 7.83 7.61 -13.30
N HIS A 274 8.31 6.41 -13.00
CA HIS A 274 8.91 5.50 -13.97
C HIS A 274 7.84 4.75 -14.76
N SER A 275 6.91 4.11 -14.05
CA SER A 275 5.92 3.20 -14.64
C SER A 275 4.55 3.38 -14.02
N LYS A 276 3.52 2.92 -14.74
CA LYS A 276 2.14 2.92 -14.26
C LYS A 276 1.32 1.75 -14.80
N TRP A 277 0.44 1.22 -13.97
CA TRP A 277 -0.42 0.09 -14.28
C TRP A 277 -1.84 0.35 -13.80
N THR A 278 -2.82 0.30 -14.71
CA THR A 278 -4.23 0.38 -14.36
C THR A 278 -4.65 -0.87 -13.59
N GLY A 279 -5.44 -0.70 -12.52
CA GLY A 279 -5.93 -1.80 -11.68
C GLY A 279 -6.58 -2.94 -12.46
N SER A 280 -7.29 -2.63 -13.54
CA SER A 280 -7.91 -3.62 -14.43
C SER A 280 -6.94 -4.60 -15.09
N LYS A 281 -5.62 -4.36 -15.01
CA LYS A 281 -4.60 -5.28 -15.52
C LYS A 281 -4.34 -6.46 -14.58
N PHE A 282 -4.45 -6.27 -13.27
CA PHE A 282 -4.14 -7.27 -12.24
C PHE A 282 -5.31 -7.57 -11.29
N LEU A 283 -6.45 -6.90 -11.48
CA LEU A 283 -7.67 -7.10 -10.71
C LEU A 283 -8.81 -7.61 -11.59
N PRO A 284 -9.74 -8.40 -11.02
CA PRO A 284 -10.87 -8.91 -11.77
C PRO A 284 -11.81 -7.78 -12.21
N THR A 285 -12.49 -8.01 -13.34
CA THR A 285 -13.48 -7.06 -13.87
C THR A 285 -14.60 -6.80 -12.86
N GLY A 286 -14.93 -5.52 -12.65
CA GLY A 286 -16.00 -5.10 -11.74
C GLY A 286 -15.58 -4.99 -10.27
N PHE A 287 -14.29 -5.12 -9.97
CA PHE A 287 -13.73 -4.78 -8.67
C PHE A 287 -13.04 -3.41 -8.73
N THR A 288 -13.40 -2.52 -7.82
CA THR A 288 -12.86 -1.16 -7.71
C THR A 288 -12.34 -0.98 -6.29
N PRO A 289 -11.04 -1.22 -6.04
CA PRO A 289 -10.48 -1.02 -4.72
C PRO A 289 -10.58 0.43 -4.26
N THR A 290 -10.93 0.59 -3.00
CA THR A 290 -10.89 1.87 -2.29
C THR A 290 -9.57 2.06 -1.56
N GLN A 291 -8.88 0.97 -1.22
CA GLN A 291 -7.63 0.99 -0.47
C GLN A 291 -6.70 -0.15 -0.90
N LEU A 292 -5.41 0.02 -0.68
CA LEU A 292 -4.37 -0.97 -0.92
C LEU A 292 -3.43 -1.07 0.29
N ALA A 293 -3.04 -2.27 0.67
CA ALA A 293 -1.85 -2.49 1.50
C ALA A 293 -0.86 -3.35 0.71
N GLY A 294 0.43 -3.06 0.82
CA GLY A 294 1.49 -3.90 0.29
C GLY A 294 2.36 -4.41 1.42
N ILE A 295 2.63 -5.71 1.42
CA ILE A 295 3.56 -6.37 2.33
C ILE A 295 4.49 -7.28 1.51
N SER A 296 5.66 -7.57 2.03
CA SER A 296 6.70 -8.42 1.47
C SER A 296 6.51 -9.84 1.99
N GLU A 297 6.92 -10.83 1.19
CA GLU A 297 6.77 -12.25 1.57
C GLU A 297 7.85 -12.74 2.53
N SER A 298 8.99 -12.05 2.66
CA SER A 298 10.15 -12.57 3.41
C SER A 298 10.71 -11.58 4.42
N ASP A 299 10.98 -12.08 5.64
CA ASP A 299 11.74 -11.41 6.69
C ASP A 299 13.18 -11.01 6.24
N GLU A 300 13.75 -11.71 5.26
CA GLU A 300 15.14 -11.50 4.80
C GLU A 300 15.33 -10.20 4.00
N GLN A 301 14.27 -9.61 3.44
CA GLN A 301 14.33 -8.28 2.81
C GLN A 301 14.45 -7.13 3.84
N HIS A 302 14.42 -7.44 5.13
CA HIS A 302 14.61 -6.48 6.23
C HIS A 302 15.94 -6.69 6.98
N ALA A 303 16.71 -7.74 6.68
CA ALA A 303 17.91 -8.12 7.44
C ALA A 303 19.23 -8.06 6.65
N ASP A 304 19.17 -8.17 5.32
CA ASP A 304 20.34 -8.07 4.45
C ASP A 304 20.08 -7.02 3.37
N HIS A 305 20.12 -5.73 3.68
CA HIS A 305 20.50 -4.64 2.76
C HIS A 305 20.94 -3.38 3.52
#